data_AF-A0AAV0G1M2-F1
#
_entry.id   AF-A0AAV0G1M2-F1
#
_cell.length_a   1.000
_cell.length_b   1.000
_cell.length_c   1.000
_cell.angle_alpha   90.00
_cell.angle_beta   90.00
_cell.angle_gamma   90.00
#
_symmetry.space_group_name_H-M   'P 1'
#
loop_
_entity.id
_entity.type
_entity.pdbx_description
1 polymer ?
#
loop_
_entity_poly.entity_id
_entity_poly.type
_entity_poly.pdbx_seq_one_letter_code
_entity_poly.pdbx_strand_id
1 'polypeptide(L)'
;MDEGKVEMVLGRIMELRFKITNCISYGRKEGRYLGKGSTGMDLEEVEAEEEDDKEEEDEETYCLLSIREAIENLEVQVSSLQALHQQHVYEKAEALAGIAHSQDKLLTKLKEYKGDNMGIIEEAIAFVGDTAEES
;
A
#
# COMPACT_ATOMS: atom_id res chain seq x y z
N MET A 1 7.60 10.36 -2.20
CA MET A 1 6.73 9.88 -1.10
C MET A 1 7.66 9.09 -0.20
N ASP A 2 7.85 9.51 1.05
CA ASP A 2 8.82 8.86 1.94
C ASP A 2 8.32 7.45 2.27
N GLU A 3 9.20 6.44 2.22
CA GLU A 3 8.83 5.02 2.37
C GLU A 3 8.07 4.74 3.67
N GLY A 4 8.48 5.42 4.76
CA GLY A 4 7.76 5.35 6.04
C GLY A 4 6.34 5.92 6.01
N LYS A 5 6.01 6.84 5.08
CA LYS A 5 4.63 7.35 4.94
C LYS A 5 3.69 6.29 4.34
N VAL A 6 4.16 5.47 3.41
CA VAL A 6 3.35 4.41 2.80
C VAL A 6 3.04 3.32 3.82
N GLU A 7 4.04 2.91 4.60
CA GLU A 7 3.88 1.90 5.65
C GLU A 7 2.93 2.39 6.76
N MET A 8 3.06 3.65 7.20
CA MET A 8 2.13 4.26 8.15
C MET A 8 0.68 4.29 7.61
N VAL A 9 0.50 4.61 6.33
CA VAL A 9 -0.82 4.65 5.70
C VAL A 9 -1.43 3.25 5.64
N LEU A 10 -0.67 2.23 5.25
CA LEU A 10 -1.14 0.83 5.26
C LEU A 10 -1.53 0.37 6.65
N GLY A 11 -0.72 0.66 7.66
CA GLY A 11 -1.05 0.35 9.05
C GLY A 11 -2.38 0.99 9.48
N ARG A 12 -2.61 2.25 9.09
CA ARG A 12 -3.88 2.95 9.38
C ARG A 12 -5.07 2.35 8.61
N ILE A 13 -4.89 1.96 7.35
CA ILE A 13 -5.92 1.30 6.54
C ILE A 13 -6.34 -0.03 7.18
N MET A 14 -5.37 -0.85 7.58
CA MET A 14 -5.63 -2.13 8.25
C MET A 14 -6.39 -1.94 9.58
N GLU A 15 -5.99 -0.94 10.38
CA GLU A 15 -6.66 -0.59 11.63
C GLU A 15 -8.12 -0.16 11.37
N LEU A 16 -8.36 0.69 10.38
CA LEU A 16 -9.71 1.16 10.05
C LEU A 16 -10.58 0.02 9.51
N ARG A 17 -10.05 -0.84 8.65
CA ARG A 17 -10.76 -2.03 8.15
C ARG A 17 -11.18 -2.95 9.29
N PHE A 18 -10.29 -3.18 10.26
CA PHE A 18 -10.60 -3.98 11.46
C PHE A 18 -11.71 -3.35 12.29
N LYS A 19 -11.67 -2.03 12.51
CA LYS A 19 -12.72 -1.32 13.26
C LYS A 19 -14.08 -1.40 12.58
N ILE A 20 -14.15 -1.14 11.26
CA ILE A 20 -15.40 -1.23 10.50
C ILE A 20 -15.94 -2.66 10.49
N THR A 21 -15.07 -3.66 10.33
CA THR A 21 -15.46 -5.08 10.40
C THR A 21 -16.07 -5.43 11.76
N ASN A 22 -15.50 -4.89 12.84
CA ASN A 22 -16.06 -5.04 14.17
C ASN A 22 -17.41 -4.34 14.31
N CYS A 23 -17.56 -3.10 13.84
CA CYS A 23 -18.84 -2.37 13.85
C CYS A 23 -19.96 -3.19 13.17
N ILE A 24 -19.70 -3.71 11.97
CA ILE A 24 -20.64 -4.60 11.25
C ILE A 24 -20.99 -5.85 12.09
N SER A 25 -20.01 -6.41 12.81
CA SER A 25 -20.20 -7.61 13.64
C SER A 25 -20.95 -7.34 14.95
N TYR A 26 -20.81 -6.15 15.53
CA TYR A 26 -21.49 -5.73 16.76
C TYR A 26 -22.94 -5.32 16.48
N GLY A 27 -23.24 -4.58 15.40
CA GLY A 27 -24.62 -4.30 14.97
C GLY A 27 -25.43 -5.58 14.76
N ARG A 28 -24.81 -6.62 14.17
CA ARG A 28 -25.42 -7.97 13.99
C ARG A 28 -25.70 -8.75 15.29
N LYS A 29 -25.17 -8.30 16.43
CA LYS A 29 -25.40 -8.94 17.75
C LYS A 29 -26.49 -8.20 18.53
N GLU A 30 -26.66 -6.90 18.33
CA GLU A 30 -27.66 -6.07 18.99
C GLU A 30 -29.08 -6.40 18.49
N GLY A 31 -29.27 -6.58 17.17
CA GLY A 31 -30.52 -7.05 16.56
C GLY A 31 -30.95 -8.49 16.89
N ARG A 32 -30.20 -9.21 17.76
CA ARG A 32 -30.58 -10.56 18.25
C ARG A 32 -31.11 -10.58 19.69
N TYR A 33 -31.08 -9.46 20.42
CA TYR A 33 -31.57 -9.39 21.80
C TYR A 33 -33.04 -8.98 21.95
N LEU A 34 -33.73 -8.58 20.88
CA LEU A 34 -35.17 -8.26 20.90
C LEU A 34 -36.10 -9.42 20.50
N GLY A 35 -35.58 -10.63 20.31
CA GLY A 35 -36.34 -11.76 19.74
C GLY A 35 -36.61 -12.94 20.68
N LYS A 36 -36.53 -12.79 22.01
CA LYS A 36 -36.80 -13.92 22.92
C LYS A 36 -37.15 -13.53 24.36
N GLY A 37 -38.34 -12.96 24.55
CA GLY A 37 -39.00 -12.80 25.86
C GLY A 37 -40.45 -13.26 25.75
N SER A 38 -40.87 -14.17 26.62
CA SER A 38 -42.13 -14.90 26.57
C SER A 38 -43.28 -14.17 27.30
N THR A 39 -44.51 -14.57 26.95
CA THR A 39 -45.75 -14.59 27.75
C THR A 39 -46.56 -13.30 27.93
N GLY A 40 -47.67 -13.24 27.18
CA GLY A 40 -49.01 -13.02 27.72
C GLY A 40 -49.55 -11.59 27.80
N MET A 41 -50.70 -11.40 27.15
CA MET A 41 -51.73 -10.37 27.31
C MET A 41 -51.64 -9.08 26.48
N ASP A 42 -52.74 -8.92 25.73
CA ASP A 42 -53.42 -7.74 25.19
C ASP A 42 -52.77 -6.98 24.02
N LEU A 43 -53.44 -7.15 22.87
CA LEU A 43 -53.35 -6.30 21.69
C LEU A 43 -53.79 -4.88 22.05
N GLU A 44 -52.89 -3.91 21.96
CA GLU A 44 -53.21 -2.54 21.55
C GLU A 44 -51.93 -1.86 21.03
N GLU A 45 -51.88 -1.74 19.70
CA GLU A 45 -51.34 -0.59 18.94
C GLU A 45 -49.89 -0.13 19.23
N VAL A 46 -48.90 -0.86 18.69
CA VAL A 46 -47.56 -0.31 18.36
C VAL A 46 -47.02 -1.03 17.10
N GLU A 47 -47.58 -0.75 15.91
CA GLU A 47 -47.11 -1.35 14.63
C GLU A 47 -46.60 -0.30 13.64
N ALA A 48 -46.09 0.85 14.10
CA ALA A 48 -45.58 1.90 13.23
C ALA A 48 -44.11 2.30 13.47
N GLU A 49 -43.43 1.75 14.49
CA GLU A 49 -42.04 2.13 14.84
C GLU A 49 -41.03 1.00 14.53
N GLU A 50 -41.49 -0.25 14.39
CA GLU A 50 -40.63 -1.43 14.20
C GLU A 50 -40.21 -1.71 12.74
N GLU A 51 -40.86 -1.09 11.74
CA GLU A 51 -40.46 -1.21 10.33
C GLU A 51 -39.43 -0.13 9.96
N ASP A 52 -39.60 1.10 10.44
CA ASP A 52 -38.68 2.23 10.22
C ASP A 52 -37.29 1.94 10.83
N ASP A 53 -37.24 1.45 12.08
CA ASP A 53 -36.00 1.04 12.74
C ASP A 53 -35.26 -0.10 12.01
N LYS A 54 -35.98 -1.03 11.36
CA LYS A 54 -35.37 -2.13 10.60
C LYS A 54 -34.82 -1.68 9.25
N GLU A 55 -35.52 -0.78 8.57
CA GLU A 55 -35.05 -0.18 7.32
C GLU A 55 -33.80 0.68 7.58
N GLU A 56 -33.77 1.46 8.67
CA GLU A 56 -32.59 2.23 9.09
C GLU A 56 -31.39 1.33 9.48
N GLU A 57 -31.59 0.23 10.22
CA GLU A 57 -30.54 -0.74 10.57
C GLU A 57 -29.93 -1.43 9.33
N ASP A 58 -30.76 -1.72 8.32
CA ASP A 58 -30.33 -2.34 7.05
C ASP A 58 -29.56 -1.34 6.18
N GLU A 59 -29.98 -0.07 6.13
CA GLU A 59 -29.25 1.00 5.46
C GLU A 59 -27.88 1.27 6.11
N GLU A 60 -27.80 1.35 7.44
CA GLU A 60 -26.54 1.55 8.15
C GLU A 60 -25.56 0.39 7.89
N THR A 61 -26.07 -0.84 7.93
CA THR A 61 -25.28 -2.04 7.63
C THR A 61 -24.76 -2.03 6.20
N TYR A 62 -25.59 -1.63 5.23
CA TYR A 62 -25.19 -1.48 3.83
C TYR A 62 -24.11 -0.41 3.65
N CYS A 63 -24.27 0.76 4.30
CA CYS A 63 -23.27 1.82 4.30
C CYS A 63 -21.92 1.34 4.86
N LEU A 64 -21.91 0.63 5.99
CA LEU A 64 -20.68 0.10 6.58
C LEU A 64 -20.00 -0.95 5.68
N LEU A 65 -20.77 -1.77 4.96
CA LEU A 65 -20.22 -2.70 3.97
C LEU A 65 -19.58 -1.97 2.79
N SER A 66 -20.23 -0.93 2.28
CA SER A 66 -19.67 -0.08 1.21
C SER A 66 -18.38 0.63 1.65
N ILE A 67 -18.35 1.16 2.87
CA ILE A 67 -17.15 1.76 3.45
C ILE A 67 -16.02 0.72 3.57
N ARG A 68 -16.34 -0.49 4.05
CA ARG A 68 -15.35 -1.57 4.15
C ARG A 68 -14.76 -1.91 2.78
N GLU A 69 -15.58 -2.06 1.75
CA GLU A 69 -15.12 -2.35 0.39
C GLU A 69 -14.21 -1.23 -0.15
N ALA A 70 -14.57 0.04 0.07
CA ALA A 70 -13.74 1.17 -0.32
C ALA A 70 -12.38 1.17 0.38
N ILE A 71 -12.33 0.82 1.67
CA ILE A 71 -11.09 0.69 2.46
C ILE A 71 -10.24 -0.48 1.95
N GLU A 72 -10.86 -1.63 1.64
CA GLU A 72 -10.18 -2.79 1.06
C GLU A 72 -9.55 -2.46 -0.31
N ASN A 73 -10.29 -1.74 -1.16
CA ASN A 73 -9.77 -1.26 -2.44
C ASN A 73 -8.59 -0.31 -2.27
N LEU A 74 -8.66 0.59 -1.28
CA LEU A 74 -7.55 1.48 -0.95
C LEU A 74 -6.32 0.69 -0.44
N GLU A 75 -6.51 -0.34 0.38
CA GLU A 75 -5.44 -1.22 0.86
C GLU A 75 -4.70 -1.88 -0.31
N VAL A 76 -5.44 -2.40 -1.28
CA VAL A 76 -4.88 -3.03 -2.48
C VAL A 76 -4.06 -2.03 -3.29
N GLN A 77 -4.59 -0.82 -3.51
CA GLN A 77 -3.89 0.23 -4.26
C GLN A 77 -2.59 0.66 -3.58
N VAL A 78 -2.62 0.91 -2.27
CA VAL A 78 -1.42 1.33 -1.52
C VAL A 78 -0.40 0.20 -1.45
N SER A 79 -0.83 -1.05 -1.28
CA SER A 79 0.06 -2.22 -1.29
C SER A 79 0.72 -2.41 -2.66
N SER A 80 -0.03 -2.23 -3.74
CA SER A 80 0.51 -2.29 -5.12
C SER A 80 1.54 -1.18 -5.36
N LEU A 81 1.27 0.03 -4.87
CA LEU A 81 2.23 1.14 -4.96
C LEU A 81 3.53 0.84 -4.20
N GLN A 82 3.44 0.25 -3.01
CA GLN A 82 4.62 -0.15 -2.23
C GLN A 82 5.45 -1.20 -2.98
N ALA A 83 4.81 -2.22 -3.53
CA ALA A 83 5.49 -3.26 -4.30
C ALA A 83 6.22 -2.69 -5.52
N LEU A 84 5.57 -1.81 -6.28
CA LEU A 84 6.18 -1.11 -7.41
C LEU A 84 7.37 -0.26 -7.00
N HIS A 85 7.27 0.44 -5.86
CA HIS A 85 8.39 1.24 -5.35
C HIS A 85 9.60 0.37 -5.01
N GLN A 86 9.39 -0.73 -4.28
CA GLN A 86 10.45 -1.66 -3.91
C GLN A 86 11.12 -2.28 -5.14
N GLN A 87 10.33 -2.65 -6.15
CA GLN A 87 10.84 -3.15 -7.42
C GLN A 87 11.74 -2.10 -8.10
N HIS A 88 11.27 -0.86 -8.22
CA HIS A 88 12.05 0.20 -8.86
C HIS A 88 13.34 0.52 -8.10
N VAL A 89 13.33 0.47 -6.77
CA VAL A 89 14.54 0.64 -5.94
C VAL A 89 15.55 -0.47 -6.24
N TYR A 90 15.10 -1.73 -6.27
CA TYR A 90 15.95 -2.87 -6.61
C TYR A 90 16.52 -2.77 -8.02
N GLU A 91 15.68 -2.54 -9.03
CA GLU A 91 16.10 -2.41 -10.43
C GLU A 91 17.08 -1.26 -10.62
N LYS A 92 16.84 -0.13 -9.96
CA LYS A 92 17.78 1.00 -9.97
C LYS A 92 19.12 0.63 -9.36
N ALA A 93 19.12 -0.04 -8.20
CA ALA A 93 20.35 -0.47 -7.54
C ALA A 93 21.14 -1.46 -8.41
N GLU A 94 20.45 -2.41 -9.05
CA GLU A 94 21.05 -3.37 -9.97
C GLU A 94 21.67 -2.67 -11.20
N ALA A 95 20.93 -1.73 -11.81
CA ALA A 95 21.42 -0.97 -12.96
C ALA A 95 22.66 -0.13 -12.59
N LEU A 96 22.65 0.53 -11.44
CA LEU A 96 23.80 1.30 -10.94
C LEU A 96 25.02 0.42 -10.69
N ALA A 97 24.83 -0.77 -10.07
CA ALA A 97 25.91 -1.74 -9.89
C ALA A 97 26.47 -2.23 -11.23
N GLY A 98 25.61 -2.47 -12.23
CA GLY A 98 26.02 -2.84 -13.59
C GLY A 98 26.82 -1.75 -14.31
N ILE A 99 26.44 -0.48 -14.12
CA ILE A 99 27.18 0.68 -14.62
C ILE A 99 28.56 0.75 -13.95
N ALA A 100 28.62 0.69 -12.62
CA ALA A 100 29.87 0.74 -11.87
C ALA A 100 30.84 -0.38 -12.28
N HIS A 101 30.34 -1.61 -12.44
CA HIS A 101 31.15 -2.72 -12.94
C HIS A 101 31.68 -2.48 -14.36
N SER A 102 30.84 -1.91 -15.24
CA SER A 102 31.24 -1.59 -16.62
C SER A 102 32.29 -0.48 -16.66
N GLN A 103 32.17 0.53 -15.80
CA GLN A 103 33.15 1.60 -15.63
C GLN A 103 34.49 1.05 -15.15
N ASP A 104 34.51 0.21 -14.10
CA ASP A 104 35.75 -0.40 -13.58
C ASP A 104 36.47 -1.24 -14.66
N LYS A 105 35.70 -2.05 -15.38
CA LYS A 105 36.21 -2.85 -16.50
C LYS A 105 36.75 -2.00 -17.63
N LEU A 106 36.08 -0.89 -17.97
CA LEU A 106 36.53 0.05 -18.99
C LEU A 106 37.82 0.76 -18.54
N LEU A 107 37.85 1.24 -17.31
CA LEU A 107 39.02 1.92 -16.72
C LEU A 107 40.24 1.01 -16.72
N THR A 108 40.06 -0.27 -16.35
CA THR A 108 41.13 -1.28 -16.41
C THR A 108 41.68 -1.41 -17.83
N LYS A 109 40.80 -1.57 -18.83
CA LYS A 109 41.21 -1.67 -20.24
C LYS A 109 41.92 -0.42 -20.77
N LEU A 110 41.44 0.77 -20.37
CA LEU A 110 42.06 2.03 -20.77
C LEU A 110 43.47 2.17 -20.19
N LYS A 111 43.67 1.79 -18.92
CA LYS A 111 44.98 1.79 -18.26
C LYS A 111 45.97 0.77 -18.86
N GLU A 112 45.46 -0.34 -19.40
CA GLU A 112 46.28 -1.37 -20.06
C GLU A 112 46.67 -1.01 -21.50
N TYR A 113 46.08 0.03 -22.10
CA TYR A 113 46.35 0.42 -23.47
C TYR A 113 47.79 0.94 -23.65
N LYS A 114 48.47 0.47 -24.70
CA LYS A 114 49.87 0.83 -25.03
C LYS A 114 50.06 1.25 -26.49
N GLY A 115 48.98 1.66 -27.16
CA GLY A 115 49.02 2.10 -28.55
C GLY A 115 49.27 3.61 -28.70
N ASP A 116 49.11 4.10 -29.92
CA ASP A 116 49.57 5.44 -30.30
C ASP A 116 48.61 6.58 -29.91
N ASN A 117 47.35 6.27 -29.57
CA ASN A 117 46.30 7.27 -29.30
C ASN A 117 46.21 7.69 -27.83
N MET A 118 47.33 7.85 -27.13
CA MET A 118 47.35 8.08 -25.67
C MET A 118 46.55 9.31 -25.24
N GLY A 119 46.51 10.40 -26.02
CA GLY A 119 45.74 11.58 -25.65
C GLY A 119 44.22 11.33 -25.52
N ILE A 120 43.65 10.51 -26.40
CA ILE A 120 42.22 10.13 -26.34
C ILE A 120 41.97 9.17 -25.17
N ILE A 121 42.94 8.32 -24.85
CA ILE A 121 42.85 7.36 -23.74
C ILE A 121 42.90 8.08 -22.40
N GLU A 122 43.77 9.06 -22.24
CA GLU A 122 43.85 9.89 -21.04
C GLU A 122 42.54 10.67 -20.79
N GLU A 123 41.94 11.22 -21.86
CA GLU A 123 40.62 11.87 -21.79
C GLU A 123 39.53 10.87 -21.33
N ALA A 124 39.51 9.67 -21.90
CA ALA A 124 38.56 8.63 -21.52
C ALA A 124 38.75 8.15 -20.07
N ILE A 125 40.00 8.09 -19.58
CA ILE A 125 40.30 7.75 -18.18
C ILE A 125 39.76 8.82 -17.24
N ALA A 126 39.97 10.11 -17.56
CA ALA A 126 39.45 11.22 -16.77
C ALA A 126 37.93 11.19 -16.71
N PHE A 127 37.26 11.00 -17.85
CA PHE A 127 35.80 10.90 -17.93
C PHE A 127 35.21 9.77 -17.07
N VAL A 128 35.79 8.56 -17.17
CA VAL A 128 35.31 7.41 -16.39
C VAL A 128 35.65 7.57 -14.90
N GLY A 129 36.78 8.20 -14.57
CA GLY A 129 37.22 8.46 -13.20
C GLY A 129 36.34 9.47 -12.46
N ASP A 130 35.98 10.58 -13.09
CA ASP A 130 35.13 11.62 -12.47
C ASP A 130 33.73 11.08 -12.14
N THR A 131 33.18 10.19 -12.99
CA THR A 131 31.87 9.59 -12.74
C THR A 131 31.81 8.60 -11.57
N ALA A 132 32.95 8.17 -11.02
CA ALA A 132 33.00 7.23 -9.91
C ALA A 132 33.04 7.90 -8.52
N GLU A 133 33.43 9.18 -8.42
CA GLU A 133 33.53 9.90 -7.14
C GLU A 133 32.27 10.72 -6.79
N GLU A 134 31.36 10.93 -7.75
CA GLU A 134 30.15 11.74 -7.57
C GLU A 134 28.88 10.93 -7.22
N SER A 135 29.01 9.62 -6.97
CA SER A 135 27.90 8.70 -6.64
C SER A 135 27.81 8.29 -5.17
#